data_AF-A0A4V2X1E2-F1
#
_entry.id   AF-A0A4V2X1E2-F1
#
_cell.length_a   1.000
_cell.length_b   1.000
_cell.length_c   1.000
_cell.angle_alpha   90.00
_cell.angle_beta   90.00
_cell.angle_gamma   90.00
#
_symmetry.space_group_name_H-M   'P 1'
#
loop_
_entity.id
_entity.type
_entity.pdbx_description
1 polymer ?
#
loop_
_entity_poly.entity_id
_entity_poly.type
_entity_poly.pdbx_seq_one_letter_code
_entity_poly.pdbx_strand_id
1 'polypeptide(L)'
;MYDKALEIQNQALLYSFSAKDTAIAYHNIGYIYGMRDMQDSAITYQRKSVEYAMRSKDTSMILTSWHNLSLYYGRFENIDSAVVYAYKVLQNISDENKIFSGYFYNIGDLYIGLGQYDSARYYLEKSLLFSPSLSMSYWSLAVMEAKLGNFKSAYHYLDTFVMVQDSLDASERLSEVQHIVYKNQTALEVKDEQIKSRKVIGRIVFSAIIICFVVALIYQRWINKKNNQQALYRQALQYADEKQNVMQQRIEENESALALLQDRENQNLDEIAQKEQLITQLKKEKLALRTWLFQQTSIYKKVMSLSDQQQVNKKIRKVMAAAELDKLKKTTFEIYADYISPLQAQYSQLTEDDLLVLCLQEAGISPLAISLCFGHTDTVALNQRKSRLKKKMSE
;
A
#
# COMPACT_ATOMS: atom_id res chain seq x y z
N MET A 1 12.37 -66.29 3.61
CA MET A 1 13.66 -65.61 3.86
C MET A 1 14.73 -66.06 2.85
N TYR A 2 14.93 -67.36 2.66
CA TYR A 2 15.96 -67.89 1.75
C TYR A 2 15.76 -67.55 0.26
N ASP A 3 14.53 -67.45 -0.26
CA ASP A 3 14.31 -67.14 -1.70
C ASP A 3 14.75 -65.71 -2.03
N LYS A 4 14.41 -64.75 -1.16
CA LYS A 4 14.86 -63.36 -1.28
C LYS A 4 16.38 -63.24 -1.13
N ALA A 5 16.99 -64.04 -0.25
CA ALA A 5 18.44 -64.09 -0.14
C ALA A 5 19.09 -64.62 -1.43
N LEU A 6 18.55 -65.67 -2.05
CA LEU A 6 19.02 -66.16 -3.34
C LEU A 6 18.83 -65.13 -4.46
N GLU A 7 17.71 -64.43 -4.49
CA GLU A 7 17.45 -63.34 -5.45
C GLU A 7 18.53 -62.26 -5.35
N ILE A 8 18.81 -61.77 -4.13
CA ILE A 8 19.85 -60.76 -3.88
C ILE A 8 21.23 -61.29 -4.28
N GLN A 9 21.58 -62.54 -3.94
CA GLN A 9 22.89 -63.08 -4.29
C GLN A 9 23.03 -63.33 -5.81
N ASN A 10 21.96 -63.70 -6.51
CA ASN A 10 21.96 -63.82 -7.96
C ASN A 10 22.11 -62.45 -8.64
N GLN A 11 21.50 -61.39 -8.09
CA GLN A 11 21.77 -60.02 -8.53
C GLN A 11 23.21 -59.61 -8.25
N ALA A 12 23.74 -59.88 -7.05
CA ALA A 12 25.13 -59.59 -6.71
C ALA A 12 26.11 -60.31 -7.64
N LEU A 13 25.80 -61.55 -8.03
CA LEU A 13 26.56 -62.30 -9.02
C LEU A 13 26.51 -61.64 -10.41
N LEU A 14 25.35 -61.16 -10.85
CA LEU A 14 25.17 -60.45 -12.12
C LEU A 14 26.00 -59.16 -12.19
N TYR A 15 26.15 -58.46 -11.07
CA TYR A 15 26.93 -57.23 -10.96
C TYR A 15 28.36 -57.43 -10.40
N SER A 16 28.84 -58.67 -10.33
CA SER A 16 30.21 -58.94 -9.87
C SER A 16 31.22 -58.63 -10.99
N PHE A 17 32.13 -57.69 -10.73
CA PHE A 17 33.15 -57.26 -11.70
C PHE A 17 34.53 -57.85 -11.45
N SER A 18 34.74 -58.48 -10.29
CA SER A 18 36.00 -59.11 -9.91
C SER A 18 35.79 -60.59 -9.58
N ALA A 19 36.84 -61.40 -9.81
CA ALA A 19 36.81 -62.81 -9.42
C ALA A 19 36.57 -63.00 -7.91
N LYS A 20 36.98 -62.03 -7.08
CA LYS A 20 36.74 -62.03 -5.64
C LYS A 20 35.25 -61.87 -5.33
N ASP A 21 34.59 -60.88 -5.93
CA ASP A 21 33.17 -60.63 -5.71
C ASP A 21 32.31 -61.81 -6.19
N THR A 22 32.69 -62.40 -7.34
CA THR A 22 32.06 -63.62 -7.86
C THR A 22 32.24 -64.80 -6.89
N ALA A 23 33.43 -64.96 -6.29
CA ALA A 23 33.69 -66.01 -5.31
C ALA A 23 32.83 -65.86 -4.05
N ILE A 24 32.65 -64.62 -3.56
CA ILE A 24 31.79 -64.29 -2.42
C ILE A 24 30.32 -64.62 -2.73
N ALA A 25 29.82 -64.18 -3.89
CA ALA A 25 28.44 -64.45 -4.29
C ALA A 25 28.18 -65.97 -4.37
N TYR A 26 29.07 -66.74 -5.01
CA TYR A 26 28.94 -68.19 -5.07
C TYR A 26 29.07 -68.88 -3.70
N HIS A 27 29.93 -68.37 -2.81
CA HIS A 27 30.02 -68.86 -1.45
C HIS A 27 28.68 -68.69 -0.71
N ASN A 28 28.09 -67.50 -0.77
CA ASN A 28 26.82 -67.21 -0.12
C ASN A 28 25.66 -68.02 -0.71
N ILE A 29 25.64 -68.23 -2.03
CA ILE A 29 24.65 -69.09 -2.70
C ILE A 29 24.81 -70.55 -2.21
N GLY A 30 26.04 -71.05 -2.18
CA GLY A 30 26.35 -72.38 -1.64
C GLY A 30 25.89 -72.54 -0.20
N TYR A 31 26.11 -71.51 0.63
CA TYR A 31 25.63 -71.45 2.00
C TYR A 31 24.11 -71.54 2.13
N ILE A 32 23.38 -70.76 1.33
CA ILE A 32 21.91 -70.80 1.36
C ILE A 32 21.39 -72.20 0.95
N TYR A 33 21.99 -72.83 -0.05
CA TYR A 33 21.63 -74.21 -0.43
C TYR A 33 21.98 -75.23 0.65
N GLY A 34 23.10 -75.05 1.36
CA GLY A 34 23.46 -75.90 2.51
C GLY A 34 22.47 -75.77 3.66
N MET A 35 21.97 -74.56 3.94
CA MET A 35 20.91 -74.32 4.93
C MET A 35 19.57 -74.93 4.54
N ARG A 36 19.35 -75.16 3.23
CA ARG A 36 18.18 -75.87 2.69
C ARG A 36 18.36 -77.39 2.57
N ASP A 37 19.50 -77.92 3.03
CA ASP A 37 19.84 -79.34 2.94
C ASP A 37 19.95 -79.86 1.48
N MET A 38 20.20 -78.96 0.53
CA MET A 38 20.36 -79.30 -0.89
C MET A 38 21.82 -79.60 -1.22
N GLN A 39 22.27 -80.82 -0.92
CA GLN A 39 23.66 -81.27 -1.04
C GLN A 39 24.32 -80.91 -2.37
N ASP A 40 23.75 -81.36 -3.49
CA ASP A 40 24.36 -81.20 -4.82
C ASP A 40 24.55 -79.73 -5.17
N SER A 41 23.56 -78.89 -4.84
CA SER A 41 23.62 -77.46 -5.10
C SER A 41 24.64 -76.77 -4.20
N ALA A 42 24.65 -77.08 -2.90
CA ALA A 42 25.60 -76.52 -1.95
C ALA A 42 27.05 -76.81 -2.37
N ILE A 43 27.36 -78.06 -2.69
CA ILE A 43 28.69 -78.49 -3.13
C ILE A 43 29.04 -77.84 -4.47
N THR A 44 28.13 -77.84 -5.44
CA THR A 44 28.37 -77.26 -6.78
C THR A 44 28.73 -75.78 -6.70
N TYR A 45 27.93 -74.98 -5.98
CA TYR A 45 28.18 -73.56 -5.84
C TYR A 45 29.42 -73.26 -4.99
N GLN A 46 29.69 -74.06 -3.97
CA GLN A 46 30.90 -73.90 -3.19
C GLN A 46 32.18 -74.26 -4.00
N ARG A 47 32.11 -75.23 -4.93
CA ARG A 47 33.21 -75.50 -5.88
C ARG A 47 33.44 -74.34 -6.85
N LYS A 48 32.37 -73.71 -7.36
CA LYS A 48 32.48 -72.47 -8.15
C LYS A 48 33.14 -71.37 -7.32
N SER A 49 32.76 -71.22 -6.05
CA SER A 49 33.42 -70.26 -5.17
C SER A 49 34.92 -70.52 -5.05
N VAL A 50 35.36 -71.77 -4.87
CA VAL A 50 36.80 -72.12 -4.86
C VAL A 50 37.50 -71.73 -6.17
N GLU A 51 36.88 -72.02 -7.32
CA GLU A 51 37.45 -71.69 -8.64
C GLU A 51 37.71 -70.18 -8.78
N TYR A 52 36.73 -69.35 -8.39
CA TYR A 52 36.85 -67.90 -8.47
C TYR A 52 37.75 -67.32 -7.39
N ALA A 53 37.76 -67.92 -6.19
CA ALA A 53 38.70 -67.57 -5.12
C ALA A 53 40.15 -67.77 -5.59
N MET A 54 40.44 -68.89 -6.25
CA MET A 54 41.74 -69.18 -6.86
C MET A 54 42.12 -68.14 -7.92
N ARG A 55 41.18 -67.77 -8.81
CA ARG A 55 41.41 -66.72 -9.81
C ARG A 55 41.71 -65.37 -9.18
N SER A 56 41.06 -65.05 -8.06
CA SER A 56 41.29 -63.83 -7.32
C SER A 56 42.60 -63.81 -6.53
N LYS A 57 43.24 -64.98 -6.34
CA LYS A 57 44.42 -65.18 -5.48
C LYS A 57 44.21 -64.71 -4.03
N ASP A 58 42.95 -64.64 -3.58
CA ASP A 58 42.58 -64.30 -2.22
C ASP A 58 42.68 -65.56 -1.35
N THR A 59 43.80 -65.69 -0.64
CA THR A 59 44.07 -66.84 0.24
C THR A 59 42.98 -67.01 1.29
N SER A 60 42.46 -65.93 1.86
CA SER A 60 41.38 -66.00 2.87
C SER A 60 40.10 -66.58 2.28
N MET A 61 39.72 -66.15 1.07
CA MET A 61 38.55 -66.70 0.37
C MET A 61 38.76 -68.17 -0.02
N ILE A 62 39.97 -68.53 -0.48
CA ILE A 62 40.32 -69.92 -0.80
C ILE A 62 40.16 -70.82 0.43
N LEU A 63 40.74 -70.43 1.57
CA LEU A 63 40.65 -71.16 2.83
C LEU A 63 39.20 -71.28 3.31
N THR A 64 38.44 -70.19 3.26
CA THR A 64 37.00 -70.17 3.61
C THR A 64 36.20 -71.12 2.74
N SER A 65 36.46 -71.11 1.43
CA SER A 65 35.72 -71.93 0.48
C SER A 65 36.06 -73.43 0.59
N TRP A 66 37.32 -73.77 0.89
CA TRP A 66 37.69 -75.15 1.22
C TRP A 66 37.11 -75.61 2.56
N HIS A 67 37.11 -74.74 3.58
CA HIS A 67 36.51 -75.06 4.87
C HIS A 67 35.02 -75.38 4.73
N ASN A 68 34.27 -74.58 3.95
CA ASN A 68 32.85 -74.87 3.70
C ASN A 68 32.63 -76.15 2.89
N LEU A 69 33.49 -76.47 1.91
CA LEU A 69 33.43 -77.80 1.27
C LEU A 69 33.63 -78.91 2.28
N SER A 70 34.59 -78.77 3.18
CA SER A 70 34.82 -79.74 4.25
C SER A 70 33.59 -79.93 5.13
N LEU A 71 32.98 -78.83 5.58
CA LEU A 71 31.74 -78.86 6.38
C LEU A 71 30.58 -79.53 5.63
N TYR A 72 30.36 -79.20 4.34
CA TYR A 72 29.27 -79.81 3.57
C TYR A 72 29.52 -81.29 3.31
N TYR A 73 30.72 -81.67 2.90
CA TYR A 73 31.04 -83.09 2.73
C TYR A 73 30.91 -83.86 4.04
N GLY A 74 31.29 -83.27 5.18
CA GLY A 74 31.13 -83.88 6.51
C GLY A 74 29.66 -84.06 6.89
N ARG A 75 28.85 -83.00 6.71
CA ARG A 75 27.41 -83.01 6.99
C ARG A 75 26.64 -84.03 6.16
N PHE A 76 27.03 -84.23 4.91
CA PHE A 76 26.38 -85.20 4.01
C PHE A 76 27.15 -86.54 3.94
N GLU A 77 27.77 -86.94 5.05
CA GLU A 77 28.37 -88.26 5.30
C GLU A 77 29.48 -88.69 4.32
N ASN A 78 30.07 -87.77 3.57
CA ASN A 78 31.24 -88.00 2.72
C ASN A 78 32.52 -87.59 3.46
N ILE A 79 32.81 -88.31 4.54
CA ILE A 79 33.86 -87.98 5.50
C ILE A 79 35.25 -87.96 4.85
N ASP A 80 35.54 -88.86 3.90
CA ASP A 80 36.83 -88.90 3.20
C ASP A 80 37.09 -87.59 2.43
N SER A 81 36.07 -87.11 1.68
CA SER A 81 36.18 -85.83 0.97
C SER A 81 36.28 -84.66 1.94
N ALA A 82 35.53 -84.72 3.05
CA ALA A 82 35.53 -83.69 4.08
C ALA A 82 36.94 -83.50 4.67
N VAL A 83 37.61 -84.60 5.00
CA VAL A 83 38.97 -84.60 5.56
C VAL A 83 39.97 -84.05 4.55
N VAL A 84 39.89 -84.42 3.26
CA VAL A 84 40.77 -83.85 2.23
C VAL A 84 40.71 -82.33 2.19
N TYR A 85 39.51 -81.74 2.23
CA TYR A 85 39.36 -80.28 2.22
C TYR A 85 39.76 -79.63 3.55
N ALA A 86 39.49 -80.28 4.70
CA ALA A 86 39.98 -79.81 6.00
C ALA A 86 41.52 -79.75 6.02
N TYR A 87 42.18 -80.77 5.49
CA TYR A 87 43.64 -80.81 5.38
C TYR A 87 44.20 -79.74 4.47
N LYS A 88 43.55 -79.46 3.32
CA LYS A 88 43.94 -78.35 2.45
C LYS A 88 43.93 -77.01 3.18
N VAL A 89 42.93 -76.77 4.03
CA VAL A 89 42.90 -75.58 4.88
C VAL A 89 44.12 -75.58 5.80
N LEU A 90 44.35 -76.64 6.56
CA LEU A 90 45.45 -76.70 7.54
C LEU A 90 46.86 -76.59 6.92
N GLN A 91 47.06 -77.06 5.69
CA GLN A 91 48.35 -76.92 5.00
C GLN A 91 48.63 -75.50 4.48
N ASN A 92 47.59 -74.68 4.34
CA ASN A 92 47.67 -73.37 3.72
C ASN A 92 47.31 -72.21 4.67
N ILE A 93 47.01 -72.51 5.94
CA ILE A 93 46.91 -71.48 6.98
C ILE A 93 48.30 -70.93 7.30
N SER A 94 48.39 -69.61 7.44
CA SER A 94 49.57 -68.87 7.86
C SER A 94 49.16 -67.79 8.85
N ASP A 95 50.13 -67.26 9.60
CA ASP A 95 49.89 -66.18 10.58
C ASP A 95 49.26 -64.93 9.94
N GLU A 96 49.47 -64.71 8.64
CA GLU A 96 48.90 -63.60 7.87
C GLU A 96 47.37 -63.67 7.70
N ASN A 97 46.78 -64.88 7.71
CA ASN A 97 45.37 -65.07 7.36
C ASN A 97 44.41 -65.09 8.56
N LYS A 98 44.86 -64.69 9.76
CA LYS A 98 44.15 -64.84 11.05
C LYS A 98 43.62 -66.26 11.25
N ILE A 99 44.30 -67.03 12.10
CA ILE A 99 43.90 -68.40 12.42
C ILE A 99 42.45 -68.43 12.93
N PHE A 100 41.55 -69.04 12.16
CA PHE A 100 40.18 -69.27 12.57
C PHE A 100 40.08 -70.59 13.32
N SER A 101 39.71 -70.53 14.60
CA SER A 101 39.57 -71.71 15.49
C SER A 101 38.65 -72.79 14.91
N GLY A 102 37.64 -72.39 14.14
CA GLY A 102 36.71 -73.29 13.45
C GLY A 102 37.37 -74.27 12.49
N TYR A 103 38.54 -73.94 11.93
CA TYR A 103 39.31 -74.87 11.08
C TYR A 103 39.78 -76.10 11.85
N PHE A 104 40.29 -75.89 13.07
CA PHE A 104 40.74 -76.99 13.95
C PHE A 104 39.56 -77.75 14.55
N TYR A 105 38.48 -77.06 14.91
CA TYR A 105 37.25 -77.72 15.36
C TYR A 105 36.73 -78.69 14.30
N ASN A 106 36.60 -78.22 13.06
CA ASN A 106 36.06 -79.02 11.96
C ASN A 106 36.88 -80.29 11.70
N ILE A 107 38.22 -80.21 11.64
CA ILE A 107 39.01 -81.44 11.46
C ILE A 107 38.92 -82.36 12.69
N GLY A 108 38.84 -81.80 13.90
CA GLY A 108 38.71 -82.58 15.13
C GLY A 108 37.39 -83.34 15.16
N ASP A 109 36.29 -82.70 14.76
CA ASP A 109 34.97 -83.29 14.64
C ASP A 109 34.92 -84.41 13.58
N LEU A 110 35.53 -84.18 12.41
CA LEU A 110 35.68 -85.21 11.39
C LEU A 110 36.47 -86.43 11.90
N TYR A 111 37.48 -86.22 12.73
CA TYR A 111 38.22 -87.31 13.35
C TYR A 111 37.43 -88.10 14.40
N ILE A 112 36.48 -87.46 15.10
CA ILE A 112 35.50 -88.19 15.93
C ILE A 112 34.68 -89.13 15.04
N GLY A 113 34.21 -88.65 13.88
CA GLY A 113 33.46 -89.44 12.91
C GLY A 113 34.24 -90.65 12.38
N LEU A 114 35.56 -90.51 12.23
CA LEU A 114 36.46 -91.59 11.82
C LEU A 114 36.90 -92.52 12.97
N GLY A 115 36.49 -92.25 14.22
CA GLY A 115 36.93 -93.01 15.40
C GLY A 115 38.40 -92.78 15.77
N GLN A 116 39.07 -91.77 15.21
CA GLN A 116 40.46 -91.43 15.50
C GLN A 116 40.52 -90.45 16.67
N TYR A 117 40.23 -90.95 17.87
CA TYR A 117 39.98 -90.11 19.04
C TYR A 117 41.20 -89.30 19.52
N ASP A 118 42.43 -89.82 19.38
CA ASP A 118 43.63 -89.07 19.76
C ASP A 118 43.85 -87.83 18.88
N SER A 119 43.69 -87.99 17.57
CA SER A 119 43.73 -86.89 16.60
C SER A 119 42.59 -85.89 16.85
N ALA A 120 41.38 -86.39 17.09
CA ALA A 120 40.23 -85.57 17.42
C ALA A 120 40.51 -84.69 18.65
N ARG A 121 41.00 -85.28 19.74
CA ARG A 121 41.33 -84.56 20.97
C ARG A 121 42.36 -83.46 20.71
N TYR A 122 43.46 -83.79 20.02
CA TYR A 122 44.50 -82.81 19.68
C TYR A 122 43.96 -81.59 18.95
N TYR A 123 43.14 -81.79 17.91
CA TYR A 123 42.62 -80.68 17.12
C TYR A 123 41.51 -79.89 17.82
N LEU A 124 40.67 -80.55 18.63
CA LEU A 124 39.66 -79.85 19.43
C LEU A 124 40.29 -79.00 20.54
N GLU A 125 41.30 -79.51 21.24
CA GLU A 125 42.06 -78.73 22.23
C GLU A 125 42.81 -77.56 21.57
N LYS A 126 43.37 -77.78 20.38
CA LYS A 126 43.99 -76.72 19.59
C LYS A 126 42.97 -75.64 19.18
N SER A 127 41.74 -76.02 18.84
CA SER A 127 40.67 -75.08 18.55
C SER A 127 40.36 -74.18 19.76
N LEU A 128 40.27 -74.78 20.95
CA LEU A 128 40.03 -74.08 22.21
C LEU A 128 41.19 -73.18 22.62
N LEU A 129 42.44 -73.56 22.32
CA LEU A 129 43.61 -72.69 22.55
C LEU A 129 43.49 -71.36 21.79
N PHE A 130 42.98 -71.39 20.55
CA PHE A 130 42.78 -70.18 19.76
C PHE A 130 41.48 -69.44 20.10
N SER A 131 40.43 -70.15 20.55
CA SER A 131 39.15 -69.55 20.89
C SER A 131 38.49 -70.30 22.05
N PRO A 132 38.80 -69.92 23.31
CA PRO A 132 38.23 -70.55 24.49
C PRO A 132 36.71 -70.41 24.61
N SER A 133 36.10 -69.49 23.86
CA SER A 133 34.65 -69.30 23.80
C SER A 133 33.94 -70.16 22.74
N LEU A 134 34.66 -71.02 22.01
CA LEU A 134 34.06 -71.86 20.99
C LEU A 134 33.37 -73.08 21.65
N SER A 135 32.13 -72.87 22.08
CA SER A 135 31.32 -73.85 22.82
C SER A 135 31.29 -75.23 22.15
N MET A 136 31.13 -75.28 20.82
CA MET A 136 31.05 -76.53 20.05
C MET A 136 32.26 -77.46 20.27
N SER A 137 33.46 -76.93 20.51
CA SER A 137 34.64 -77.78 20.78
C SER A 137 34.54 -78.50 22.12
N TYR A 138 34.03 -77.83 23.16
CA TYR A 138 33.75 -78.48 24.46
C TYR A 138 32.67 -79.55 24.35
N TRP A 139 31.62 -79.29 23.55
CA TRP A 139 30.58 -80.29 23.29
C TRP A 139 31.16 -81.55 22.62
N SER A 140 31.92 -81.38 21.53
CA SER A 140 32.52 -82.52 20.82
C SER A 140 33.50 -83.30 21.71
N LEU A 141 34.30 -82.61 22.54
CA LEU A 141 35.15 -83.26 23.55
C LEU A 141 34.32 -84.01 24.60
N ALA A 142 33.25 -83.42 25.13
CA ALA A 142 32.39 -84.07 26.13
C ALA A 142 31.76 -85.36 25.58
N VAL A 143 31.20 -85.30 24.37
CA VAL A 143 30.60 -86.46 23.69
C VAL A 143 31.64 -87.54 23.42
N MET A 144 32.84 -87.15 22.96
CA MET A 144 33.93 -88.09 22.70
C MET A 144 34.41 -88.78 23.98
N GLU A 145 34.66 -88.03 25.06
CA GLU A 145 35.10 -88.59 26.35
C GLU A 145 34.04 -89.53 26.94
N ALA A 146 32.75 -89.21 26.78
CA ALA A 146 31.67 -90.09 27.20
C ALA A 146 31.67 -91.41 26.42
N LYS A 147 31.89 -91.37 25.11
CA LYS A 147 32.03 -92.58 24.27
C LYS A 147 33.22 -93.45 24.66
N LEU A 148 34.31 -92.83 25.12
CA LEU A 148 35.51 -93.52 25.63
C LEU A 148 35.36 -94.04 27.07
N GLY A 149 34.25 -93.75 27.75
CA GLY A 149 34.01 -94.13 29.16
C GLY A 149 34.67 -93.19 30.18
N ASN A 150 35.27 -92.08 29.74
CA ASN A 150 35.94 -91.10 30.59
C ASN A 150 34.93 -90.08 31.17
N PHE A 151 33.97 -90.56 31.96
CA PHE A 151 32.84 -89.75 32.43
C PHE A 151 33.22 -88.50 33.22
N LYS A 152 34.34 -88.52 33.95
CA LYS A 152 34.85 -87.35 34.68
C LYS A 152 35.25 -86.21 33.74
N SER A 153 35.99 -86.52 32.68
CA SER A 153 36.39 -85.54 31.66
C SER A 153 35.18 -85.09 30.83
N ALA A 154 34.28 -86.02 30.50
CA ALA A 154 33.05 -85.70 29.80
C ALA A 154 32.19 -84.69 30.58
N TYR A 155 32.02 -84.89 31.88
CA TYR A 155 31.30 -83.97 32.75
C TYR A 155 31.97 -82.59 32.80
N HIS A 156 33.30 -82.54 32.97
CA HIS A 156 34.03 -81.28 33.00
C HIS A 156 33.86 -80.45 31.71
N TYR A 157 33.98 -81.09 30.55
CA TYR A 157 33.79 -80.40 29.27
C TYR A 157 32.32 -79.99 29.05
N LEU A 158 31.36 -80.81 29.49
CA LEU A 158 29.94 -80.46 29.41
C LEU A 158 29.58 -79.27 30.29
N ASP A 159 30.10 -79.22 31.52
CA ASP A 159 29.92 -78.09 32.44
C ASP A 159 30.50 -76.80 31.85
N THR A 160 31.71 -76.88 31.30
CA THR A 160 32.37 -75.76 30.62
C THR A 160 31.59 -75.31 29.39
N PHE A 161 31.02 -76.24 28.61
CA PHE A 161 30.15 -75.92 27.48
C PHE A 161 28.94 -75.08 27.91
N VAL A 162 28.26 -75.48 28.98
CA VAL A 162 27.10 -74.74 29.52
C VAL A 162 27.49 -73.35 29.98
N MET A 163 28.59 -73.22 30.73
CA MET A 163 29.10 -71.92 31.18
C MET A 163 29.40 -70.96 30.02
N VAL A 164 29.99 -71.47 28.93
CA VAL A 164 30.29 -70.67 27.75
C VAL A 164 29.02 -70.28 27.00
N GLN A 165 28.04 -71.18 26.86
CA GLN A 165 26.75 -70.87 26.24
C GLN A 165 25.97 -69.80 27.02
N ASP A 166 25.87 -69.95 28.34
CA ASP A 166 25.19 -68.97 29.20
C ASP A 166 25.82 -67.57 29.07
N SER A 167 27.15 -67.50 28.95
CA SER A 167 27.86 -66.23 28.73
C SER A 167 27.57 -65.61 27.36
N LEU A 168 27.39 -66.43 26.31
CA LEU A 168 27.08 -65.95 24.95
C LEU A 168 25.64 -65.41 24.88
N ASP A 169 24.69 -66.16 25.44
CA ASP A 169 23.28 -65.77 25.50
C ASP A 169 23.08 -64.45 26.28
N ALA A 170 23.81 -64.28 27.39
CA ALA A 170 23.78 -63.04 28.16
C ALA A 170 24.29 -61.84 27.32
N SER A 171 25.33 -62.04 26.52
CA SER A 171 25.88 -61.00 25.63
C SER A 171 24.90 -60.64 24.51
N GLU A 172 24.20 -61.62 23.93
CA GLU A 172 23.18 -61.36 22.89
C GLU A 172 22.01 -60.56 23.45
N ARG A 173 21.48 -60.95 24.61
CA ARG A 173 20.41 -60.22 25.29
C ARG A 173 20.82 -58.78 25.61
N LEU A 174 22.07 -58.56 26.04
CA LEU A 174 22.57 -57.21 26.30
C LEU A 174 22.60 -56.35 25.04
N SER A 175 23.03 -56.91 23.90
CA SER A 175 23.02 -56.22 22.60
C SER A 175 21.60 -55.85 22.16
N GLU A 176 20.64 -56.77 22.33
CA GLU A 176 19.23 -56.50 22.01
C GLU A 176 18.65 -55.37 22.87
N VAL A 177 18.93 -55.38 24.17
CA VAL A 177 18.53 -54.31 25.08
C VAL A 177 19.13 -52.97 24.66
N GLN A 178 20.42 -52.93 24.32
CA GLN A 178 21.08 -51.71 23.82
C GLN A 178 20.42 -51.19 22.55
N HIS A 179 20.10 -52.07 21.60
CA HIS A 179 19.42 -51.69 20.36
C HIS A 179 18.02 -51.11 20.63
N ILE A 180 17.25 -51.73 21.54
CA ILE A 180 15.93 -51.21 21.95
C ILE A 180 16.07 -49.83 22.63
N VAL A 181 17.04 -49.67 23.53
CA VAL A 181 17.30 -48.39 24.22
C VAL A 181 17.62 -47.29 23.21
N TYR A 182 18.53 -47.56 22.27
CA TYR A 182 18.89 -46.60 21.22
C TYR A 182 17.68 -46.21 20.35
N LYS A 183 16.89 -47.20 19.91
CA LYS A 183 15.67 -46.95 19.14
C LYS A 183 14.65 -46.10 19.90
N ASN A 184 14.49 -46.34 21.20
CA ASN A 184 13.57 -45.56 22.03
C ASN A 184 14.08 -44.13 22.25
N GLN A 185 15.39 -43.96 22.48
CA GLN A 185 16.00 -42.64 22.67
C GLN A 185 15.85 -41.76 21.41
N THR A 186 16.18 -42.31 20.24
CA THR A 186 15.99 -41.61 18.96
C THR A 186 14.52 -41.23 18.71
N ALA A 187 13.57 -42.10 19.05
CA ALA A 187 12.14 -41.79 18.93
C ALA A 187 11.68 -40.66 19.87
N LEU A 188 12.26 -40.55 21.07
CA LEU A 188 11.99 -39.46 22.00
C LEU A 188 12.53 -38.12 21.48
N GLU A 189 13.77 -38.09 21.00
CA GLU A 189 14.38 -36.89 20.41
C GLU A 189 13.57 -36.35 19.22
N VAL A 190 13.12 -37.24 18.34
CA VAL A 190 12.26 -36.86 17.21
C VAL A 190 10.92 -36.28 17.70
N LYS A 191 10.30 -36.87 18.73
CA LYS A 191 9.06 -36.33 19.31
C LYS A 191 9.27 -34.95 19.94
N ASP A 192 10.37 -34.74 20.65
CA ASP A 192 10.69 -33.45 21.26
C ASP A 192 10.90 -32.36 20.22
N GLU A 193 11.61 -32.66 19.13
CA GLU A 193 11.76 -31.74 18.00
C GLU A 193 10.42 -31.42 17.32
N GLN A 194 9.54 -32.42 17.16
CA GLN A 194 8.18 -32.18 16.65
C GLN A 194 7.35 -31.27 17.57
N ILE A 195 7.45 -31.46 18.89
CA ILE A 195 6.75 -30.61 19.87
C ILE A 195 7.29 -29.18 19.82
N LYS A 196 8.62 -28.99 19.74
CA LYS A 196 9.23 -27.66 19.59
C LYS A 196 8.76 -26.99 18.30
N SER A 197 8.80 -27.71 17.17
CA SER A 197 8.33 -27.22 15.87
C SER A 197 6.86 -26.77 15.92
N ARG A 198 5.96 -27.59 16.50
CA ARG A 198 4.54 -27.22 16.69
C ARG A 198 4.37 -25.97 17.55
N LYS A 199 5.15 -25.81 18.63
CA LYS A 199 5.11 -24.60 19.48
C LYS A 199 5.55 -23.36 18.70
N VAL A 200 6.58 -23.45 17.85
CA VAL A 200 7.03 -22.34 16.99
C VAL A 200 5.95 -21.94 15.99
N ILE A 201 5.36 -22.91 15.28
CA ILE A 201 4.25 -22.66 14.34
C ILE A 201 3.08 -21.99 15.08
N GLY A 202 2.72 -22.49 16.27
CA GLY A 202 1.66 -21.90 17.08
C GLY A 202 1.91 -20.43 17.45
N ARG A 203 3.16 -20.07 17.81
CA ARG A 203 3.54 -18.67 18.09
C ARG A 203 3.44 -17.78 16.85
N ILE A 204 3.86 -18.27 15.69
CA ILE A 204 3.76 -17.54 14.42
C ILE A 204 2.29 -17.27 14.08
N VAL A 205 1.43 -18.29 14.12
CA VAL A 205 -0.01 -18.15 13.85
C VAL A 205 -0.65 -17.16 14.81
N PHE A 206 -0.35 -17.24 16.10
CA PHE A 206 -0.88 -16.30 17.10
C PHE A 206 -0.46 -14.86 16.82
N SER A 207 0.83 -14.63 16.48
CA SER A 207 1.32 -13.30 16.11
C SER A 207 0.65 -12.74 14.85
N ALA A 208 0.40 -13.58 13.84
CA ALA A 208 -0.27 -13.19 12.62
C ALA A 208 -1.73 -12.78 12.88
N ILE A 209 -2.44 -13.49 13.76
CA ILE A 209 -3.82 -13.14 14.15
C ILE A 209 -3.85 -11.76 14.82
N ILE A 210 -2.92 -11.46 15.71
CA ILE A 210 -2.82 -10.14 16.37
C ILE A 210 -2.57 -9.04 15.32
N ILE A 211 -1.64 -9.25 14.39
CA ILE A 211 -1.34 -8.28 13.32
C ILE A 211 -2.58 -8.03 12.47
N CYS A 212 -3.28 -9.08 12.02
CA CYS A 212 -4.52 -8.96 11.25
C CYS A 212 -5.59 -8.17 12.02
N PHE A 213 -5.73 -8.41 13.32
CA PHE A 213 -6.67 -7.66 14.17
C PHE A 213 -6.32 -6.18 14.26
N VAL A 214 -5.04 -5.84 14.42
CA VAL A 214 -4.57 -4.43 14.42
C VAL A 214 -4.82 -3.75 13.08
N VAL A 215 -4.54 -4.43 11.96
CA VAL A 215 -4.82 -3.90 10.61
C VAL A 215 -6.32 -3.65 10.42
N ALA A 216 -7.18 -4.57 10.87
CA ALA A 216 -8.63 -4.39 10.82
C ALA A 216 -9.09 -3.16 11.62
N LEU A 217 -8.55 -2.94 12.82
CA LEU A 217 -8.84 -1.75 13.62
C LEU A 217 -8.40 -0.45 12.94
N ILE A 218 -7.21 -0.43 12.32
CA ILE A 218 -6.72 0.73 11.55
C ILE A 218 -7.64 1.00 10.36
N TYR A 219 -8.00 -0.03 9.61
CA TYR A 219 -8.90 0.07 8.46
C TYR A 219 -10.28 0.61 8.86
N GLN A 220 -10.84 0.10 9.96
CA GLN A 220 -12.12 0.57 10.50
C GLN A 220 -12.04 2.05 10.92
N ARG A 221 -10.96 2.47 11.58
CA ARG A 221 -10.73 3.89 11.92
C ARG A 221 -10.63 4.77 10.68
N TRP A 222 -9.94 4.31 9.64
CA TRP A 222 -9.79 5.06 8.39
C TRP A 222 -11.15 5.26 7.68
N ILE A 223 -11.95 4.19 7.58
CA ILE A 223 -13.33 4.27 7.05
C ILE A 223 -14.17 5.26 7.87
N ASN A 224 -14.16 5.14 9.20
CA ASN A 224 -14.94 6.03 10.06
C ASN A 224 -14.51 7.49 9.90
N LYS A 225 -13.21 7.76 9.79
CA LYS A 225 -12.69 9.12 9.54
C LYS A 225 -13.16 9.66 8.19
N LYS A 226 -13.09 8.85 7.13
CA LYS A 226 -13.54 9.24 5.78
C LYS A 226 -15.04 9.54 5.77
N ASN A 227 -15.85 8.70 6.41
CA ASN A 227 -17.29 8.90 6.52
C ASN A 227 -17.62 10.19 7.29
N ASN A 228 -16.92 10.45 8.40
CA ASN A 228 -17.08 11.69 9.17
C ASN A 228 -16.70 12.93 8.35
N GLN A 229 -15.60 12.88 7.58
CA GLN A 229 -15.22 13.97 6.68
C GLN A 229 -16.25 14.22 5.58
N GLN A 230 -16.81 13.15 4.99
CA GLN A 230 -17.88 13.28 4.01
C GLN A 230 -19.16 13.88 4.63
N ALA A 231 -19.51 13.51 5.87
CA ALA A 231 -20.65 14.08 6.56
C ALA A 231 -20.48 15.59 6.81
N LEU A 232 -19.30 16.02 7.26
CA LEU A 232 -18.98 17.44 7.45
C LEU A 232 -19.03 18.23 6.12
N TYR A 233 -18.49 17.65 5.03
CA TYR A 233 -18.53 18.28 3.71
C TYR A 233 -19.98 18.45 3.22
N ARG A 234 -20.85 17.46 3.43
CA ARG A 234 -22.27 17.56 3.10
C ARG A 234 -22.98 18.66 3.91
N GLN A 235 -22.72 18.76 5.20
CA GLN A 235 -23.26 19.85 6.02
C GLN A 235 -22.79 21.23 5.53
N ALA A 236 -21.51 21.38 5.20
CA ALA A 236 -20.98 22.63 4.66
C ALA A 236 -21.64 23.00 3.32
N LEU A 237 -21.88 22.01 2.44
CA LEU A 237 -22.57 22.22 1.18
C LEU A 237 -24.02 22.66 1.38
N GLN A 238 -24.76 22.00 2.30
CA GLN A 238 -26.14 22.36 2.63
C GLN A 238 -26.22 23.78 3.21
N TYR A 239 -25.32 24.14 4.12
CA TYR A 239 -25.26 25.49 4.69
C TYR A 239 -24.94 26.55 3.62
N ALA A 240 -24.05 26.25 2.68
CA ALA A 240 -23.73 27.15 1.58
C ALA A 240 -24.92 27.36 0.65
N ASP A 241 -25.65 26.29 0.31
CA ASP A 241 -26.85 26.34 -0.53
C ASP A 241 -27.97 27.16 0.12
N GLU A 242 -28.25 26.92 1.41
CA GLU A 242 -29.24 27.70 2.17
C GLU A 242 -28.87 29.18 2.23
N LYS A 243 -27.59 29.49 2.47
CA LYS A 243 -27.10 30.88 2.47
C LYS A 243 -27.19 31.52 1.10
N GLN A 244 -26.91 30.78 0.03
CA GLN A 244 -27.05 31.26 -1.34
C GLN A 244 -28.52 31.57 -1.66
N ASN A 245 -29.46 30.70 -1.27
CA ASN A 245 -30.89 30.94 -1.45
C ASN A 245 -31.37 32.18 -0.69
N VAL A 246 -30.94 32.37 0.56
CA VAL A 246 -31.27 33.58 1.34
C VAL A 246 -30.68 34.84 0.71
N MET A 247 -29.44 34.78 0.20
CA MET A 247 -28.84 35.90 -0.51
C MET A 247 -29.58 36.22 -1.80
N GLN A 248 -29.96 35.21 -2.57
CA GLN A 248 -30.71 35.37 -3.81
C GLN A 248 -32.06 36.04 -3.55
N GLN A 249 -32.79 35.60 -2.53
CA GLN A 249 -34.05 36.24 -2.13
C GLN A 249 -33.84 37.72 -1.75
N ARG A 250 -32.77 38.04 -1.00
CA ARG A 250 -32.47 39.44 -0.66
C ARG A 250 -32.08 40.29 -1.88
N ILE A 251 -31.42 39.70 -2.88
CA ILE A 251 -31.12 40.40 -4.14
C ILE A 251 -32.42 40.71 -4.86
N GLU A 252 -33.31 39.73 -5.02
CA GLU A 252 -34.62 39.93 -5.67
C GLU A 252 -35.49 40.98 -4.95
N GLU A 253 -35.53 40.93 -3.61
CA GLU A 253 -36.22 41.93 -2.79
C GLU A 253 -35.64 43.33 -3.03
N ASN A 254 -34.31 43.47 -3.04
CA ASN A 254 -33.66 44.76 -3.27
C ASN A 254 -33.81 45.26 -4.72
N GLU A 255 -33.77 44.37 -5.71
CA GLU A 255 -34.02 44.72 -7.11
C GLU A 255 -35.46 45.25 -7.28
N SER A 256 -36.43 44.61 -6.63
CA SER A 256 -37.82 45.09 -6.63
C SER A 256 -37.98 46.46 -5.95
N ALA A 257 -37.29 46.67 -4.82
CA ALA A 257 -37.29 47.95 -4.12
C ALA A 257 -36.62 49.06 -4.94
N LEU A 258 -35.52 48.74 -5.63
CA LEU A 258 -34.83 49.67 -6.51
C LEU A 258 -35.71 50.10 -7.68
N ALA A 259 -36.43 49.15 -8.31
CA ALA A 259 -37.38 49.46 -9.38
C ALA A 259 -38.48 50.44 -8.92
N LEU A 260 -39.01 50.25 -7.71
CA LEU A 260 -40.01 51.16 -7.12
C LEU A 260 -39.43 52.57 -6.86
N LEU A 261 -38.18 52.66 -6.41
CA LEU A 261 -37.51 53.95 -6.20
C LEU A 261 -37.26 54.68 -7.52
N GLN A 262 -36.83 53.96 -8.56
CA GLN A 262 -36.65 54.53 -9.91
C GLN A 262 -37.96 55.06 -10.48
N ASP A 263 -39.07 54.33 -10.31
CA ASP A 263 -40.38 54.80 -10.75
C ASP A 263 -40.79 56.09 -10.02
N ARG A 264 -40.56 56.17 -8.70
CA ARG A 264 -40.82 57.38 -7.92
C ARG A 264 -39.91 58.55 -8.33
N GLU A 265 -38.64 58.30 -8.63
CA GLU A 265 -37.73 59.33 -9.13
C GLU A 265 -38.22 59.90 -10.47
N ASN A 266 -38.64 59.03 -11.40
CA ASN A 266 -39.19 59.45 -12.68
C ASN A 266 -40.47 60.29 -12.50
N GLN A 267 -41.38 59.88 -11.62
CA GLN A 267 -42.59 60.66 -11.29
C GLN A 267 -42.24 62.05 -10.73
N ASN A 268 -41.24 62.12 -9.85
CA ASN A 268 -40.79 63.41 -9.29
C ASN A 268 -40.17 64.31 -10.38
N LEU A 269 -39.40 63.75 -11.31
CA LEU A 269 -38.83 64.49 -12.44
C LEU A 269 -39.92 65.07 -13.34
N ASP A 270 -40.96 64.30 -13.63
CA ASP A 270 -42.13 64.77 -14.39
C ASP A 270 -42.85 65.91 -13.65
N GLU A 271 -43.04 65.80 -12.33
CA GLU A 271 -43.68 66.86 -11.53
C GLU A 271 -42.83 68.15 -11.50
N ILE A 272 -41.50 68.03 -11.40
CA ILE A 272 -40.58 69.17 -11.47
C ILE A 272 -40.70 69.87 -12.82
N ALA A 273 -40.66 69.11 -13.93
CA ALA A 273 -40.77 69.68 -15.28
C ALA A 273 -42.09 70.45 -15.48
N GLN A 274 -43.21 69.91 -14.97
CA GLN A 274 -44.51 70.59 -15.01
C GLN A 274 -44.50 71.90 -14.21
N LYS A 275 -43.92 71.92 -13.01
CA LYS A 275 -43.82 73.13 -12.18
C LYS A 275 -42.91 74.18 -12.83
N GLU A 276 -41.80 73.79 -13.43
CA GLU A 276 -40.92 74.72 -14.16
C GLU A 276 -41.63 75.38 -15.35
N GLN A 277 -42.43 74.61 -16.10
CA GLN A 277 -43.25 75.15 -17.18
C GLN A 277 -44.28 76.16 -16.66
N LEU A 278 -44.97 75.82 -15.56
CA LEU A 278 -45.95 76.71 -14.92
C LEU A 278 -45.30 78.01 -14.41
N ILE A 279 -44.14 77.93 -13.75
CA ILE A 279 -43.40 79.11 -13.29
C ILE A 279 -43.03 80.01 -14.48
N THR A 280 -42.59 79.41 -15.59
CA THR A 280 -42.24 80.15 -16.81
C THR A 280 -43.45 80.88 -17.39
N GLN A 281 -44.61 80.23 -17.42
CA GLN A 281 -45.87 80.85 -17.84
C GLN A 281 -46.26 82.02 -16.93
N LEU A 282 -46.28 81.80 -15.61
CA LEU A 282 -46.65 82.83 -14.63
C LEU A 282 -45.72 84.05 -14.69
N LYS A 283 -44.40 83.85 -14.94
CA LYS A 283 -43.46 84.95 -15.15
C LYS A 283 -43.82 85.81 -16.37
N LYS A 284 -44.22 85.17 -17.49
CA LYS A 284 -44.66 85.88 -18.70
C LYS A 284 -45.95 86.66 -18.47
N GLU A 285 -46.94 86.06 -17.81
CA GLU A 285 -48.21 86.72 -17.46
C GLU A 285 -47.98 87.92 -16.55
N LYS A 286 -47.11 87.76 -15.53
CA LYS A 286 -46.74 88.85 -14.63
C LYS A 286 -46.07 90.01 -15.37
N LEU A 287 -45.16 89.73 -16.30
CA LEU A 287 -44.54 90.75 -17.13
C LEU A 287 -45.58 91.47 -18.00
N ALA A 288 -46.48 90.73 -18.65
CA ALA A 288 -47.55 91.30 -19.48
C ALA A 288 -48.44 92.25 -18.66
N LEU A 289 -48.82 91.87 -17.44
CA LEU A 289 -49.60 92.70 -16.53
C LEU A 289 -48.86 93.99 -16.12
N ARG A 290 -47.56 93.92 -15.80
CA ARG A 290 -46.75 95.12 -15.49
C ARG A 290 -46.69 96.08 -16.66
N THR A 291 -46.40 95.56 -17.86
CA THR A 291 -46.34 96.38 -19.08
C THR A 291 -47.70 97.00 -19.39
N TRP A 292 -48.79 96.25 -19.22
CA TRP A 292 -50.14 96.77 -19.37
C TRP A 292 -50.46 97.89 -18.36
N LEU A 293 -50.12 97.71 -17.08
CA LEU A 293 -50.31 98.76 -16.06
C LEU A 293 -49.54 100.03 -16.42
N PHE A 294 -48.30 99.89 -16.88
CA PHE A 294 -47.49 101.03 -17.33
C PHE A 294 -48.15 101.76 -18.51
N GLN A 295 -48.71 101.03 -19.48
CA GLN A 295 -49.43 101.59 -20.63
C GLN A 295 -50.64 102.47 -20.23
N GLN A 296 -51.31 102.15 -19.12
CA GLN A 296 -52.47 102.92 -18.64
C GLN A 296 -52.08 104.28 -18.03
N THR A 297 -50.80 104.50 -17.74
CA THR A 297 -50.36 105.73 -17.07
C THR A 297 -50.35 106.94 -18.01
N SER A 298 -50.64 108.13 -17.47
CA SER A 298 -50.56 109.38 -18.24
C SER A 298 -49.14 109.68 -18.73
N ILE A 299 -48.12 109.24 -17.99
CA ILE A 299 -46.71 109.44 -18.34
C ILE A 299 -46.28 108.52 -19.50
N TYR A 300 -46.84 107.30 -19.61
CA TYR A 300 -46.61 106.44 -20.78
C TYR A 300 -47.12 107.08 -22.08
N LYS A 301 -48.33 107.67 -22.07
CA LYS A 301 -48.84 108.41 -23.25
C LYS A 301 -47.88 109.53 -23.67
N LYS A 302 -47.23 110.18 -22.72
CA LYS A 302 -46.20 111.18 -22.98
C LYS A 302 -44.93 110.56 -23.58
N VAL A 303 -44.42 109.46 -23.03
CA VAL A 303 -43.29 108.69 -23.59
C VAL A 303 -43.57 108.32 -25.05
N MET A 304 -44.78 107.83 -25.35
CA MET A 304 -45.18 107.48 -26.71
C MET A 304 -45.28 108.71 -27.63
N SER A 305 -45.85 109.83 -27.17
CA SER A 305 -45.88 111.08 -27.95
C SER A 305 -44.48 111.62 -28.30
N LEU A 306 -43.46 111.32 -27.46
CA LEU A 306 -42.07 111.64 -27.78
C LEU A 306 -41.49 110.69 -28.82
N SER A 307 -41.89 109.41 -28.78
CA SER A 307 -41.48 108.37 -29.72
C SER A 307 -41.91 108.65 -31.17
N ASP A 308 -43.01 109.39 -31.39
CA ASP A 308 -43.55 109.72 -32.72
C ASP A 308 -42.67 110.70 -33.53
N GLN A 309 -41.56 111.17 -32.96
CA GLN A 309 -40.64 112.12 -33.59
C GLN A 309 -39.53 111.46 -34.42
N GLN A 310 -39.68 110.19 -34.82
CA GLN A 310 -38.68 109.45 -35.60
C GLN A 310 -38.25 110.17 -36.89
N GLN A 311 -39.19 110.82 -37.58
CA GLN A 311 -38.97 111.56 -38.84
C GLN A 311 -38.56 113.04 -38.64
N VAL A 312 -38.49 113.52 -37.39
CA VAL A 312 -38.13 114.91 -37.07
C VAL A 312 -36.61 115.06 -36.99
N ASN A 313 -36.09 116.16 -37.57
CA ASN A 313 -34.67 116.50 -37.54
C ASN A 313 -34.12 116.51 -36.09
N LYS A 314 -33.00 115.80 -35.87
CA LYS A 314 -32.33 115.59 -34.57
C LYS A 314 -32.10 116.88 -33.77
N LYS A 315 -31.96 118.04 -34.43
CA LYS A 315 -31.75 119.34 -33.75
C LYS A 315 -33.02 119.97 -33.15
N ILE A 316 -34.21 119.48 -33.50
CA ILE A 316 -35.52 120.11 -33.15
C ILE A 316 -36.43 119.13 -32.38
N ARG A 317 -35.97 117.92 -32.08
CA ARG A 317 -36.76 116.93 -31.32
C ARG A 317 -37.07 117.47 -29.93
N LYS A 318 -38.34 117.41 -29.55
CA LYS A 318 -38.78 117.65 -28.19
C LYS A 318 -38.31 116.50 -27.32
N VAL A 319 -37.81 116.86 -26.16
CA VAL A 319 -37.24 115.97 -25.17
C VAL A 319 -38.06 116.11 -23.89
N MET A 320 -38.11 115.05 -23.07
CA MET A 320 -38.84 115.09 -21.80
C MET A 320 -38.23 116.13 -20.85
N ALA A 321 -39.08 116.96 -20.24
CA ALA A 321 -38.61 117.91 -19.24
C ALA A 321 -38.17 117.18 -17.95
N ALA A 322 -37.26 117.78 -17.18
CA ALA A 322 -36.73 117.15 -15.96
C ALA A 322 -37.84 116.75 -14.95
N ALA A 323 -38.88 117.56 -14.81
CA ALA A 323 -40.04 117.25 -13.94
C ALA A 323 -40.90 116.08 -14.49
N GLU A 324 -40.96 115.93 -15.81
CA GLU A 324 -41.67 114.81 -16.46
C GLU A 324 -40.84 113.51 -16.34
N LEU A 325 -39.50 113.61 -16.39
CA LEU A 325 -38.59 112.48 -16.17
C LEU A 325 -38.64 111.96 -14.73
N ASP A 326 -38.71 112.85 -13.74
CA ASP A 326 -38.91 112.45 -12.33
C ASP A 326 -40.24 111.72 -12.13
N LYS A 327 -41.30 112.20 -12.78
CA LYS A 327 -42.61 111.53 -12.78
C LYS A 327 -42.57 110.16 -13.46
N LEU A 328 -41.90 110.04 -14.61
CA LEU A 328 -41.69 108.77 -15.30
C LEU A 328 -40.96 107.77 -14.40
N LYS A 329 -39.89 108.24 -13.75
CA LYS A 329 -39.09 107.44 -12.84
C LYS A 329 -39.91 106.90 -11.67
N LYS A 330 -40.65 107.76 -10.94
CA LYS A 330 -41.52 107.34 -9.83
C LYS A 330 -42.59 106.34 -10.28
N THR A 331 -43.31 106.65 -11.36
CA THR A 331 -44.39 105.78 -11.85
C THR A 331 -43.86 104.43 -12.36
N THR A 332 -42.75 104.41 -13.08
CA THR A 332 -42.13 103.15 -13.54
C THR A 332 -41.58 102.36 -12.34
N PHE A 333 -41.01 103.02 -11.33
CA PHE A 333 -40.45 102.33 -10.18
C PHE A 333 -41.50 101.71 -9.27
N GLU A 334 -42.67 102.34 -9.13
CA GLU A 334 -43.80 101.75 -8.42
C GLU A 334 -44.33 100.50 -9.13
N ILE A 335 -44.50 100.55 -10.46
CA ILE A 335 -45.05 99.44 -11.25
C ILE A 335 -44.06 98.27 -11.39
N TYR A 336 -42.76 98.58 -11.47
CA TYR A 336 -41.68 97.60 -11.63
C TYR A 336 -40.93 97.33 -10.32
N ALA A 337 -41.47 97.71 -9.15
CA ALA A 337 -40.79 97.60 -7.85
C ALA A 337 -40.24 96.19 -7.57
N ASP A 338 -40.99 95.17 -7.95
CA ASP A 338 -40.66 93.76 -7.75
C ASP A 338 -39.75 93.17 -8.85
N TYR A 339 -39.53 93.90 -9.95
CA TYR A 339 -38.44 93.65 -10.91
C TYR A 339 -37.15 94.37 -10.49
N ILE A 340 -37.29 95.57 -9.92
CA ILE A 340 -36.17 96.41 -9.47
C ILE A 340 -35.51 95.85 -8.21
N SER A 341 -36.30 95.42 -7.22
CA SER A 341 -35.76 95.00 -5.91
C SER A 341 -34.73 93.86 -6.03
N PRO A 342 -34.96 92.79 -6.82
CA PRO A 342 -33.94 91.76 -7.05
C PRO A 342 -32.70 92.29 -7.78
N LEU A 343 -32.88 93.18 -8.78
CA LEU A 343 -31.77 93.76 -9.53
C LEU A 343 -30.89 94.67 -8.68
N GLN A 344 -31.48 95.44 -7.76
CA GLN A 344 -30.74 96.27 -6.80
C GLN A 344 -29.99 95.43 -5.77
N ALA A 345 -30.59 94.34 -5.29
CA ALA A 345 -29.96 93.43 -4.35
C ALA A 345 -28.77 92.69 -5.01
N GLN A 346 -28.93 92.26 -6.26
CA GLN A 346 -27.90 91.53 -6.99
C GLN A 346 -26.79 92.46 -7.53
N TYR A 347 -27.13 93.68 -7.95
CA TYR A 347 -26.20 94.63 -8.57
C TYR A 347 -26.30 95.99 -7.88
N SER A 348 -25.61 96.13 -6.74
CA SER A 348 -25.64 97.34 -5.89
C SER A 348 -25.09 98.61 -6.55
N GLN A 349 -24.37 98.48 -7.67
CA GLN A 349 -23.80 99.59 -8.44
C GLN A 349 -24.77 100.20 -9.49
N LEU A 350 -25.97 99.62 -9.66
CA LEU A 350 -26.98 100.16 -10.57
C LEU A 350 -27.55 101.45 -10.00
N THR A 351 -27.41 102.54 -10.76
CA THR A 351 -28.04 103.81 -10.41
C THR A 351 -29.55 103.74 -10.67
N GLU A 352 -30.32 104.64 -10.07
CA GLU A 352 -31.76 104.70 -10.37
C GLU A 352 -32.03 104.97 -11.87
N ASP A 353 -31.13 105.69 -12.51
CA ASP A 353 -31.15 105.97 -13.94
C ASP A 353 -30.91 104.70 -14.79
N ASP A 354 -30.05 103.80 -14.31
CA ASP A 354 -29.77 102.49 -14.89
C ASP A 354 -30.99 101.56 -14.76
N LEU A 355 -31.64 101.56 -13.59
CA LEU A 355 -32.84 100.77 -13.31
C LEU A 355 -34.04 101.25 -14.14
N LEU A 356 -34.17 102.57 -14.34
CA LEU A 356 -35.21 103.13 -15.20
C LEU A 356 -35.03 102.68 -16.66
N VAL A 357 -33.79 102.66 -17.16
CA VAL A 357 -33.51 102.12 -18.52
C VAL A 357 -33.92 100.65 -18.62
N LEU A 358 -33.55 99.82 -17.65
CA LEU A 358 -33.91 98.40 -17.65
C LEU A 358 -35.42 98.19 -17.62
N CYS A 359 -36.16 98.92 -16.79
CA CYS A 359 -37.62 98.83 -16.74
C CYS A 359 -38.28 99.25 -18.05
N LEU A 360 -37.79 100.32 -18.69
CA LEU A 360 -38.32 100.77 -19.98
C LEU A 360 -37.99 99.78 -21.11
N GLN A 361 -36.83 99.11 -21.06
CA GLN A 361 -36.51 98.03 -22.00
C GLN A 361 -37.40 96.81 -21.80
N GLU A 362 -37.61 96.41 -20.55
CA GLU A 362 -38.50 95.31 -20.16
C GLU A 362 -39.96 95.59 -20.58
N ALA A 363 -40.37 96.86 -20.54
CA ALA A 363 -41.65 97.35 -21.04
C ALA A 363 -41.75 97.43 -22.58
N GLY A 364 -40.68 97.08 -23.32
CA GLY A 364 -40.66 97.12 -24.78
C GLY A 364 -40.55 98.53 -25.38
N ILE A 365 -40.15 99.55 -24.61
CA ILE A 365 -39.98 100.90 -25.14
C ILE A 365 -38.76 100.94 -26.07
N SER A 366 -38.93 101.54 -27.24
CA SER A 366 -37.87 101.61 -28.24
C SER A 366 -36.64 102.36 -27.71
N PRO A 367 -35.41 101.99 -28.12
CA PRO A 367 -34.20 102.68 -27.68
C PRO A 367 -34.22 104.19 -27.95
N LEU A 368 -34.85 104.63 -29.03
CA LEU A 368 -34.97 106.05 -29.32
C LEU A 368 -35.89 106.77 -28.33
N ALA A 369 -37.04 106.19 -28.01
CA ALA A 369 -37.99 106.77 -27.06
C ALA A 369 -37.39 106.86 -25.65
N ILE A 370 -36.66 105.82 -25.20
CA ILE A 370 -35.91 105.87 -23.93
C ILE A 370 -34.94 107.06 -23.95
N SER A 371 -34.16 107.23 -25.03
CA SER A 371 -33.19 108.31 -25.09
C SER A 371 -33.82 109.71 -25.04
N LEU A 372 -34.98 109.89 -25.69
CA LEU A 372 -35.76 111.13 -25.65
C LEU A 372 -36.35 111.42 -24.25
N CYS A 373 -36.61 110.38 -23.45
CA CYS A 373 -36.99 110.55 -22.04
C CYS A 373 -35.82 111.09 -21.20
N PHE A 374 -34.60 110.67 -21.50
CA PHE A 374 -33.40 111.02 -20.72
C PHE A 374 -32.75 112.37 -21.07
N GLY A 375 -33.32 113.18 -21.97
CA GLY A 375 -32.69 114.44 -22.33
C GLY A 375 -32.02 114.46 -23.71
N HIS A 376 -31.98 113.33 -24.43
CA HIS A 376 -31.09 113.16 -25.58
C HIS A 376 -31.85 112.99 -26.90
N THR A 377 -31.40 113.68 -27.96
CA THR A 377 -32.07 113.66 -29.27
C THR A 377 -31.64 112.51 -30.19
N ASP A 378 -30.64 111.71 -29.78
CA ASP A 378 -30.19 110.47 -30.44
C ASP A 378 -30.02 109.31 -29.45
N THR A 379 -29.66 108.13 -29.94
CA THR A 379 -29.46 106.91 -29.14
C THR A 379 -28.02 106.73 -28.64
N VAL A 380 -27.10 107.66 -28.90
CA VAL A 380 -25.66 107.48 -28.62
C VAL A 380 -25.42 107.38 -27.11
N ALA A 381 -26.01 108.30 -26.35
CA ALA A 381 -25.90 108.32 -24.89
C ALA A 381 -26.52 107.05 -24.26
N LEU A 382 -27.66 106.59 -24.78
CA LEU A 382 -28.30 105.37 -24.31
C LEU A 382 -27.47 104.12 -24.62
N ASN A 383 -26.89 104.01 -25.82
CA ASN A 383 -26.06 102.86 -26.19
C ASN A 383 -24.78 102.78 -25.32
N GLN A 384 -24.16 103.93 -25.02
CA GLN A 384 -23.05 103.99 -24.06
C GLN A 384 -23.48 103.59 -22.64
N ARG A 385 -24.69 103.99 -22.21
CA ARG A 385 -25.25 103.55 -20.93
C ARG A 385 -25.54 102.04 -20.92
N LYS A 386 -26.08 101.47 -21.99
CA LYS A 386 -26.31 100.01 -22.13
C LYS A 386 -25.02 99.20 -22.09
N SER A 387 -23.93 99.69 -22.68
CA SER A 387 -22.61 99.05 -22.59
C SER A 387 -22.08 99.05 -21.14
N ARG A 388 -22.24 100.16 -20.42
CA ARG A 388 -21.88 100.26 -18.99
C ARG A 388 -22.76 99.38 -18.10
N LEU A 389 -24.07 99.35 -18.37
CA LEU A 389 -25.04 98.45 -17.72
C LEU A 389 -24.60 97.00 -17.85
N LYS A 390 -24.23 96.56 -19.06
CA LYS A 390 -23.75 95.19 -19.30
C LYS A 390 -22.50 94.86 -18.48
N LYS A 391 -21.57 95.81 -18.34
CA LYS A 391 -20.37 95.65 -17.50
C LYS A 391 -20.72 95.53 -16.02
N LYS A 392 -21.59 96.40 -15.51
CA LYS A 392 -22.09 96.38 -14.12
C LYS A 392 -22.91 95.14 -13.77
N MET A 393 -23.53 94.50 -14.76
CA MET A 393 -24.32 93.28 -14.59
C MET A 393 -23.53 92.01 -14.89
N SER A 394 -22.24 92.13 -15.22
CA SER A 394 -21.30 91.02 -15.45
C SER A 394 -20.19 90.90 -14.40
N GLU A 395 -20.06 91.94 -13.57
CA GLU A 395 -19.26 91.98 -12.33
C GLU A 395 -20.18 91.66 -11.16
#